data_AF-A0A6J1D5Y4-F1
#
_entry.id   AF-A0A6J1D5Y4-F1
#
_cell.length_a   1.000
_cell.length_b   1.000
_cell.length_c   1.000
_cell.angle_alpha   90.00
_cell.angle_beta   90.00
_cell.angle_gamma   90.00
#
_symmetry.space_group_name_H-M   'P 1'
#
loop_
_entity.id
_entity.type
_entity.pdbx_description
1 polymer ?
#
loop_
_entity_poly.entity_id
_entity_poly.type
_entity_poly.pdbx_seq_one_letter_code
_entity_poly.pdbx_strand_id
1 'polypeptide(L)'
;MKKNLPFYSASLLLYQLALVMKRWRWNESLIRNSFLEEEADIILNIPLSTCNQHDEVIWGPDKKDKFSVKSTYRLGVHLASADEVQTSNSEEEAKKWKKLWRTLVPTKVKICCWRIYNDIISTIAILNKKGIVIRQGCSFCKKEEEESSTHIFWNCRNMIYHSKENPNIQTLIEEIEIVLRNHNLKGETNLVKRVRRSTIEGSSWTTPPHHRWTLPGWTP
;
A
#
# COMPACT_ATOMS: atom_id res chain seq x y z
N MET A 1 1.53 27.87 40.30
CA MET A 1 1.94 28.75 39.19
C MET A 1 2.35 27.87 38.02
N LYS A 2 1.56 27.86 36.94
CA LYS A 2 1.83 27.04 35.74
C LYS A 2 3.06 27.61 35.04
N LYS A 3 4.17 26.86 35.02
CA LYS A 3 5.31 27.18 34.15
C LYS A 3 4.87 26.85 32.72
N ASN A 4 4.49 27.88 31.96
CA ASN A 4 4.28 27.76 30.52
C ASN A 4 5.62 27.34 29.89
N LEU A 5 5.71 26.10 29.42
CA LEU A 5 6.81 25.63 28.59
C LEU A 5 6.61 26.19 27.17
N PRO A 6 7.57 26.92 26.60
CA PRO A 6 7.54 27.25 25.18
C PRO A 6 7.49 25.96 24.36
N PHE A 7 6.72 25.96 23.27
CA PHE A 7 6.79 24.94 22.24
C PHE A 7 8.21 24.98 21.63
N TYR A 8 9.13 24.18 22.17
CA TYR A 8 10.46 24.02 21.62
C TYR A 8 10.41 23.03 20.46
N SER A 9 10.92 23.48 19.30
CA SER A 9 11.14 22.66 18.10
C SER A 9 11.84 21.34 18.43
N ALA A 10 11.44 20.24 17.79
CA ALA A 10 12.04 18.91 17.96
C ALA A 10 13.58 18.88 17.80
N SER A 11 14.14 19.83 17.03
CA SER A 11 15.59 20.00 16.87
C SER A 11 16.31 20.51 18.13
N LEU A 12 15.63 21.31 18.96
CA LEU A 12 16.18 21.85 20.22
C LEU A 12 16.12 20.80 21.33
N LEU A 13 15.07 19.99 21.39
CA LEU A 13 14.95 18.87 22.34
C LEU A 13 16.02 17.79 22.11
N LEU A 14 16.36 17.49 20.86
CA LEU A 14 17.47 16.58 20.53
C LEU A 14 18.84 17.13 20.99
N TYR A 15 19.06 18.43 20.83
CA TYR A 15 20.29 19.08 21.28
C TYR A 15 20.39 19.16 22.81
N GLN A 16 19.27 19.40 23.49
CA GLN A 16 19.18 19.39 24.96
C GLN A 16 19.33 17.99 25.55
N LEU A 17 18.77 16.94 24.93
CA LEU A 17 18.98 15.56 25.34
C LEU A 17 20.45 15.11 25.16
N ALA A 18 21.13 15.56 24.09
CA ALA A 18 22.56 15.31 23.90
C ALA A 18 23.45 16.00 24.95
N LEU A 19 23.01 17.14 25.49
CA LEU A 19 23.68 17.85 26.60
C LEU A 19 23.44 17.21 27.98
N VAL A 20 22.34 16.47 28.11
CA VAL A 20 21.93 15.80 29.35
C VAL A 20 22.74 14.53 29.63
N MET A 21 23.35 13.93 28.61
CA MET A 21 24.25 12.76 28.76
C MET A 21 25.71 13.18 28.72
N LYS A 22 26.34 13.38 29.88
CA LYS A 22 27.78 13.67 29.98
C LYS A 22 28.53 12.43 30.49
N ARG A 23 29.44 11.89 29.68
CA ARG A 23 30.25 10.70 30.02
C ARG A 23 29.40 9.46 30.39
N TRP A 24 28.39 9.12 29.59
CA TRP A 24 27.52 7.96 29.81
C TRP A 24 26.77 7.99 31.16
N ARG A 25 26.45 9.18 31.65
CA ARG A 25 25.63 9.39 32.84
C ARG A 25 24.65 10.53 32.62
N TRP A 26 23.47 10.39 33.22
CA TRP A 26 22.48 11.45 33.30
C TRP A 26 23.02 12.62 34.12
N ASN A 27 22.91 13.85 33.61
CA ASN A 27 23.10 15.05 34.40
C ASN A 27 21.83 15.35 35.18
N GLU A 28 21.68 14.70 36.33
CA GLU A 28 20.48 14.75 37.17
C GLU A 28 20.06 16.19 37.51
N SER A 29 21.04 17.05 37.84
CA SER A 29 20.79 18.46 38.16
C SER A 29 20.16 19.21 37.00
N LEU A 30 20.61 18.95 35.76
CA LEU A 30 20.07 19.58 34.56
C LEU A 30 18.67 19.04 34.22
N ILE A 31 18.44 17.73 34.40
CA ILE A 31 17.15 17.08 34.14
C ILE A 31 16.09 17.63 35.09
N ARG A 32 16.35 17.60 36.41
CA ARG A 32 15.40 18.08 37.43
C ARG A 32 15.08 19.58 37.31
N ASN A 33 16.00 20.37 36.73
CA ASN A 33 15.77 21.79 36.49
C ASN A 33 15.03 22.08 35.16
N SER A 34 15.05 21.14 34.21
CA SER A 34 14.48 21.34 32.86
C SER A 34 13.12 20.69 32.65
N PHE A 35 12.83 19.59 33.36
CA PHE A 35 11.60 18.81 33.23
C PHE A 35 10.74 18.91 34.50
N LEU A 36 9.46 18.54 34.40
CA LEU A 36 8.62 18.35 35.58
C LEU A 36 9.14 17.17 36.41
N GLU A 37 8.83 17.14 37.71
CA GLU A 37 9.35 16.12 38.63
C GLU A 37 9.01 14.69 38.18
N GLU A 38 7.77 14.47 37.73
CA GLU A 38 7.30 13.20 37.18
C GLU A 38 8.06 12.79 35.90
N GLU A 39 8.31 13.74 34.99
CA GLU A 39 9.03 13.49 33.75
C GLU A 39 10.53 13.23 34.00
N ALA A 40 11.12 13.98 34.94
CA ALA A 40 12.50 13.82 35.36
C ALA A 40 12.76 12.42 35.92
N ASP A 41 11.85 11.92 36.76
CA ASP A 41 11.95 10.57 37.31
C ASP A 41 11.80 9.49 36.22
N ILE A 42 10.93 9.69 35.24
CA ILE A 42 10.83 8.77 34.08
C ILE A 42 12.15 8.75 33.30
N ILE A 43 12.74 9.91 33.02
CA ILE A 43 14.00 10.03 32.27
C ILE A 43 15.15 9.36 33.04
N LEU A 44 15.27 9.61 34.34
CA LEU A 44 16.33 9.04 35.18
C LEU A 44 16.24 7.51 35.30
N ASN A 45 15.04 6.95 35.14
CA ASN A 45 14.81 5.51 35.13
C ASN A 45 15.09 4.82 33.78
N ILE A 46 15.38 5.58 32.72
CA ILE A 46 15.78 4.98 31.44
C ILE A 46 17.18 4.36 31.62
N PRO A 47 17.34 3.04 31.43
CA PRO A 47 18.63 2.39 31.59
C PRO A 47 19.59 2.89 30.51
N LEU A 48 20.71 3.46 30.95
CA LEU A 48 21.82 3.80 30.05
C LEU A 48 22.59 2.52 29.72
N SER A 49 22.98 2.35 28.46
CA SER A 49 23.86 1.24 28.08
C SER A 49 25.19 1.35 28.83
N THR A 50 25.66 0.22 29.37
CA THR A 50 26.95 0.12 30.08
C THR A 50 28.12 -0.15 29.13
N CYS A 51 27.83 -0.43 27.86
CA CYS A 51 28.83 -0.68 26.83
C CYS A 51 29.16 0.61 26.09
N ASN A 52 30.45 0.95 26.02
CA ASN A 52 30.97 2.05 25.22
C ASN A 52 30.97 1.71 23.71
N GLN A 53 29.80 1.41 23.16
CA GLN A 53 29.58 1.20 21.74
C GLN A 53 28.82 2.40 21.17
N HIS A 54 29.14 2.76 19.92
CA HIS A 54 28.41 3.80 19.22
C HIS A 54 27.03 3.30 18.83
N ASP A 55 26.04 4.19 18.86
CA ASP A 55 24.68 3.87 18.41
C ASP A 55 24.70 3.49 16.91
N GLU A 56 24.11 2.35 16.58
CA GLU A 56 23.96 1.88 15.20
C GLU A 56 22.49 1.79 14.80
N VAL A 57 22.18 2.22 13.58
CA VAL A 57 20.82 2.10 13.02
C VAL A 57 20.63 0.66 12.52
N ILE A 58 19.80 -0.11 13.24
CA ILE A 58 19.46 -1.49 12.88
C ILE A 58 18.11 -1.57 12.16
N TRP A 59 18.06 -2.36 11.09
CA TRP A 59 16.82 -2.68 10.40
C TRP A 59 16.30 -4.07 10.85
N GLY A 60 15.53 -4.09 11.94
CA GLY A 60 15.01 -5.33 12.55
C GLY A 60 14.28 -6.33 11.63
N PRO A 61 13.64 -5.92 10.51
CA PRO A 61 13.03 -6.87 9.56
C PRO A 61 14.02 -7.70 8.73
N ASP A 62 15.31 -7.35 8.70
CA ASP A 62 16.34 -8.15 8.03
C ASP A 62 17.27 -8.80 9.06
N LYS A 63 17.63 -10.07 8.84
CA LYS A 63 18.47 -10.85 9.76
C LYS A 63 19.93 -10.35 9.83
N LYS A 64 20.31 -9.45 8.93
CA LYS A 64 21.63 -8.83 8.86
C LYS A 64 21.60 -7.38 9.35
N ASP A 65 20.48 -6.95 9.92
CA ASP A 65 20.22 -5.59 10.42
C ASP A 65 20.44 -4.47 9.38
N LYS A 66 20.54 -4.82 8.09
CA LYS A 66 20.79 -3.90 6.99
C LYS A 66 19.50 -3.47 6.33
N PHE A 67 19.38 -2.16 6.15
CA PHE A 67 18.29 -1.60 5.38
C PHE A 67 18.41 -2.01 3.90
N SER A 68 17.30 -2.46 3.31
CA SER A 68 17.19 -2.69 1.88
C SER A 68 15.77 -2.41 1.42
N VAL A 69 15.63 -1.76 0.26
CA VAL A 69 14.32 -1.56 -0.39
C VAL A 69 13.55 -2.89 -0.51
N LYS A 70 14.25 -4.01 -0.72
CA LYS A 70 13.63 -5.33 -0.80
C LYS A 70 13.05 -5.80 0.54
N SER A 71 13.76 -5.63 1.66
CA SER A 71 13.25 -6.04 2.97
C SER A 71 12.13 -5.12 3.44
N THR A 72 12.22 -3.82 3.17
CA THR A 72 11.15 -2.84 3.41
C THR A 72 9.91 -3.13 2.57
N TYR A 73 10.05 -3.44 1.29
CA TYR A 73 8.92 -3.80 0.44
C TYR A 73 8.23 -5.08 0.94
N ARG A 74 9.00 -6.11 1.32
CA ARG A 74 8.45 -7.33 1.90
C ARG A 74 7.70 -7.06 3.21
N LEU A 75 8.25 -6.23 4.09
CA LEU A 75 7.57 -5.84 5.32
C LEU A 75 6.27 -5.09 4.99
N GLY A 76 6.30 -4.12 4.08
CA GLY A 76 5.12 -3.35 3.67
C GLY A 76 4.02 -4.24 3.09
N VAL A 77 4.37 -5.22 2.26
CA VAL A 77 3.43 -6.22 1.75
C VAL A 77 2.88 -7.07 2.89
N HIS A 78 3.72 -7.57 3.79
CA HIS A 78 3.28 -8.37 4.94
C HIS A 78 2.32 -7.61 5.86
N LEU A 79 2.61 -6.34 6.17
CA LEU A 79 1.76 -5.49 7.00
C LEU A 79 0.43 -5.18 6.29
N ALA A 80 0.46 -4.85 5.00
CA ALA A 80 -0.77 -4.65 4.22
C ALA A 80 -1.61 -5.94 4.12
N SER A 81 -0.96 -7.10 4.13
CA SER A 81 -1.60 -8.43 4.09
C SER A 81 -1.97 -8.96 5.47
N ALA A 82 -1.62 -8.26 6.56
CA ALA A 82 -2.00 -8.64 7.93
C ALA A 82 -3.36 -8.04 8.31
N ASP A 83 -3.70 -6.86 7.75
CA ASP A 83 -5.04 -6.25 7.85
C ASP A 83 -6.06 -6.90 6.90
N GLU A 84 -5.59 -7.55 5.83
CA GLU A 84 -6.43 -8.34 4.94
C GLU A 84 -6.30 -9.83 5.32
N VAL A 85 -7.36 -10.42 5.89
CA VAL A 85 -7.49 -11.88 6.07
C VAL A 85 -6.90 -12.57 4.84
N GLN A 86 -5.82 -13.35 5.03
CA GLN A 86 -5.19 -14.10 3.94
C GLN A 86 -6.27 -14.93 3.24
N THR A 87 -6.74 -14.42 2.12
CA THR A 87 -7.67 -15.13 1.26
C THR A 87 -6.83 -15.93 0.29
N SER A 88 -7.24 -17.18 0.10
CA SER A 88 -6.77 -18.11 -0.94
C SER A 88 -6.64 -17.50 -2.36
N ASN A 89 -7.18 -16.31 -2.59
CA ASN A 89 -7.13 -15.55 -3.83
C ASN A 89 -5.73 -15.26 -4.36
N SER A 90 -4.73 -14.95 -3.53
CA SER A 90 -3.43 -14.46 -4.05
C SER A 90 -2.67 -15.50 -4.88
N GLU A 91 -2.72 -16.77 -4.49
CA GLU A 91 -2.05 -17.85 -5.21
C GLU A 91 -2.83 -18.29 -6.46
N GLU A 92 -4.16 -18.28 -6.38
CA GLU A 92 -5.01 -18.53 -7.54
C GLU A 92 -4.87 -17.43 -8.59
N GLU A 93 -4.84 -16.15 -8.19
CA GLU A 93 -4.56 -15.03 -9.08
C GLU A 93 -3.18 -15.14 -9.72
N ALA A 94 -2.14 -15.49 -8.94
CA ALA A 94 -0.81 -15.71 -9.50
C ALA A 94 -0.80 -16.84 -10.55
N LYS A 95 -1.51 -17.94 -10.29
CA LYS A 95 -1.69 -19.05 -11.26
C LYS A 95 -2.44 -18.59 -12.51
N LYS A 96 -3.51 -17.80 -12.35
CA LYS A 96 -4.29 -17.21 -13.46
C LYS A 96 -3.40 -16.35 -14.36
N TRP A 97 -2.61 -15.44 -13.78
CA TRP A 97 -1.71 -14.58 -14.55
C TRP A 97 -0.60 -15.35 -15.24
N LYS A 98 0.01 -16.32 -14.55
CA LYS A 98 1.03 -17.19 -15.15
C LYS A 98 0.49 -17.95 -16.37
N LYS A 99 -0.77 -18.40 -16.32
CA LYS A 99 -1.44 -19.03 -17.46
C LYS A 99 -1.62 -18.04 -18.62
N LEU A 100 -2.13 -16.83 -18.35
CA LEU A 100 -2.33 -15.79 -19.37
C LEU A 100 -1.02 -15.48 -20.12
N TRP A 101 0.07 -15.23 -19.39
CA TRP A 101 1.34 -14.82 -19.98
C TRP A 101 1.99 -15.91 -20.85
N ARG A 102 1.70 -17.19 -20.59
CA ARG A 102 2.18 -18.34 -21.37
C ARG A 102 1.39 -18.59 -22.67
N THR A 103 0.27 -17.91 -22.88
CA THR A 103 -0.56 -18.10 -24.07
C THR A 103 0.16 -17.65 -25.35
N LEU A 104 0.01 -18.39 -26.45
CA LEU A 104 0.58 -18.05 -27.77
C LEU A 104 -0.30 -17.05 -28.52
N VAL A 105 -0.43 -15.84 -27.98
CA VAL A 105 -1.11 -14.70 -28.61
C VAL A 105 -0.19 -13.47 -28.62
N PRO A 106 -0.42 -12.49 -29.50
CA PRO A 106 0.35 -11.25 -29.49
C PRO A 106 0.34 -10.57 -28.12
N THR A 107 1.46 -9.96 -27.72
CA THR A 107 1.60 -9.30 -26.41
C THR A 107 0.55 -8.21 -26.17
N LYS A 108 0.13 -7.51 -27.24
CA LYS A 108 -0.98 -6.53 -27.19
C LYS A 108 -2.29 -7.12 -26.66
N VAL A 109 -2.61 -8.36 -27.02
CA VAL A 109 -3.82 -9.08 -26.57
C VAL A 109 -3.71 -9.42 -25.10
N LYS A 110 -2.54 -9.93 -24.67
CA LYS A 110 -2.27 -10.28 -23.26
C LYS A 110 -2.47 -9.07 -22.35
N ILE A 111 -1.87 -7.94 -22.74
CA ILE A 111 -1.99 -6.67 -22.02
C ILE A 111 -3.45 -6.22 -22.00
N CYS A 112 -4.16 -6.27 -23.14
CA CYS A 112 -5.57 -5.88 -23.20
C CYS A 112 -6.42 -6.73 -22.25
N CYS A 113 -6.31 -8.06 -22.31
CA CYS A 113 -7.05 -8.98 -21.42
C CYS A 113 -6.76 -8.72 -19.94
N TRP A 114 -5.47 -8.52 -19.60
CA TRP A 114 -5.07 -8.16 -18.24
C TRP A 114 -5.72 -6.84 -17.78
N ARG A 115 -5.77 -5.82 -18.65
CA ARG A 115 -6.41 -4.52 -18.34
C ARG A 115 -7.93 -4.63 -18.21
N ILE A 116 -8.58 -5.42 -19.07
CA ILE A 116 -10.03 -5.67 -19.01
C ILE A 116 -10.39 -6.32 -17.68
N TYR A 117 -9.69 -7.40 -17.30
CA TYR A 117 -10.00 -8.15 -16.08
C TYR A 117 -9.75 -7.36 -14.80
N ASN A 118 -8.73 -6.50 -14.79
CA ASN A 118 -8.39 -5.67 -13.63
C ASN A 118 -9.14 -4.33 -13.59
N ASP A 119 -10.11 -4.10 -14.48
CA ASP A 119 -10.85 -2.82 -14.56
C ASP A 119 -9.93 -1.58 -14.67
N ILE A 120 -8.83 -1.73 -15.42
CA ILE A 120 -7.83 -0.67 -15.64
C ILE A 120 -8.16 0.18 -16.87
N ILE A 121 -9.02 -0.33 -17.76
CA ILE A 121 -9.49 0.45 -18.91
C ILE A 121 -10.28 1.65 -18.38
N SER A 122 -9.90 2.84 -18.86
CA SER A 122 -10.52 4.10 -18.50
C SER A 122 -11.89 4.23 -19.16
N THR A 123 -12.87 3.50 -18.64
CA THR A 123 -14.27 3.64 -19.02
C THR A 123 -14.97 4.58 -18.06
N ILE A 124 -16.11 5.15 -18.48
CA ILE A 124 -16.91 6.05 -17.65
C ILE A 124 -17.29 5.39 -16.32
N ALA A 125 -17.65 4.10 -16.33
CA ALA A 125 -17.92 3.33 -15.11
C ALA A 125 -16.75 3.36 -14.10
N ILE A 126 -15.52 3.16 -14.58
CA ILE A 126 -14.32 3.16 -13.73
C ILE A 126 -13.97 4.56 -13.26
N LEU A 127 -14.17 5.58 -14.10
CA LEU A 127 -13.93 6.97 -13.73
C LEU A 127 -14.93 7.44 -12.65
N ASN A 128 -16.22 7.11 -12.81
CA ASN A 128 -17.25 7.38 -11.82
C ASN A 128 -16.96 6.69 -10.49
N LYS A 129 -16.52 5.41 -10.53
CA LYS A 129 -16.09 4.66 -9.34
C LYS A 129 -14.90 5.31 -8.61
N LYS A 130 -14.07 6.06 -9.34
CA LYS A 130 -12.92 6.81 -8.80
C LYS A 130 -13.28 8.25 -8.37
N GLY A 131 -14.55 8.64 -8.43
CA GLY A 131 -15.03 9.97 -8.04
C GLY A 131 -14.92 11.03 -9.14
N ILE A 132 -14.52 10.66 -10.36
CA ILE A 132 -14.54 11.54 -11.53
C ILE A 132 -15.92 11.40 -12.18
N VAL A 133 -16.84 12.29 -11.79
CA VAL A 133 -18.24 12.22 -12.22
C VAL A 133 -18.37 12.66 -13.68
N ILE A 134 -18.68 11.70 -14.56
CA ILE A 134 -18.99 11.92 -15.96
C ILE A 134 -20.43 11.45 -16.18
N ARG A 135 -21.32 12.38 -16.53
CA ARG A 135 -22.76 12.14 -16.75
C ARG A 135 -23.12 11.73 -18.18
N GLN A 136 -22.10 11.45 -19.00
CA GLN A 136 -22.30 11.04 -20.38
C GLN A 136 -22.45 9.51 -20.44
N GLY A 137 -23.29 9.04 -21.35
CA GLY A 137 -23.37 7.62 -21.69
C GLY A 137 -22.20 7.19 -22.58
N CYS A 138 -22.26 5.97 -23.10
CA CYS A 138 -21.20 5.42 -23.95
C CYS A 138 -20.84 6.31 -25.14
N SER A 139 -19.54 6.57 -25.32
CA SER A 139 -18.99 7.43 -26.38
C SER A 139 -19.28 6.92 -27.80
N PHE A 140 -19.46 5.60 -27.95
CA PHE A 140 -19.69 4.96 -29.25
C PHE A 140 -21.18 4.90 -29.63
N CYS A 141 -22.04 4.46 -28.71
CA CYS A 141 -23.47 4.31 -29.02
C CYS A 141 -24.32 5.53 -28.64
N LYS A 142 -23.76 6.48 -27.88
CA LYS A 142 -24.43 7.69 -27.38
C LYS A 142 -25.74 7.42 -26.62
N LYS A 143 -25.93 6.18 -26.14
CA LYS A 143 -27.06 5.80 -25.30
C LYS A 143 -26.72 6.06 -23.83
N GLU A 144 -27.75 6.20 -23.00
CA GLU A 144 -27.64 6.37 -21.54
C GLU A 144 -27.09 5.13 -20.80
N GLU A 145 -26.80 4.03 -21.52
CA GLU A 145 -26.12 2.87 -20.95
C GLU A 145 -24.72 3.25 -20.46
N GLU A 146 -24.36 2.77 -19.27
CA GLU A 146 -23.05 3.03 -18.65
C GLU A 146 -21.90 2.47 -19.50
N GLU A 147 -20.91 3.31 -19.81
CA GLU A 147 -19.72 2.87 -20.54
C GLU A 147 -18.82 2.01 -19.62
N SER A 148 -18.94 0.71 -19.78
CA SER A 148 -18.08 -0.30 -19.14
C SER A 148 -17.23 -1.03 -20.19
N SER A 149 -16.18 -1.73 -19.74
CA SER A 149 -15.38 -2.58 -20.63
C SER A 149 -16.26 -3.62 -21.31
N THR A 150 -17.21 -4.22 -20.58
CA THR A 150 -18.13 -5.21 -21.14
C THR A 150 -19.06 -4.60 -22.18
N HIS A 151 -19.56 -3.39 -21.94
CA HIS A 151 -20.35 -2.66 -22.92
C HIS A 151 -19.53 -2.41 -24.19
N ILE A 152 -18.36 -1.79 -24.09
CA ILE A 152 -17.53 -1.44 -25.25
C ILE A 152 -17.20 -2.67 -26.10
N PHE A 153 -16.71 -3.76 -25.49
CA PHE A 153 -16.21 -4.91 -26.25
C PHE A 153 -17.30 -5.86 -26.76
N TRP A 154 -18.44 -6.02 -26.06
CA TRP A 154 -19.42 -7.07 -26.38
C TRP A 154 -20.86 -6.61 -26.58
N ASN A 155 -21.30 -5.52 -25.94
CA ASN A 155 -22.71 -5.13 -25.97
C ASN A 155 -22.98 -3.88 -26.83
N CYS A 156 -21.95 -3.09 -27.12
CA CYS A 156 -22.06 -1.84 -27.85
C CYS A 156 -22.28 -2.12 -29.34
N ARG A 157 -23.53 -2.00 -29.80
CA ARG A 157 -23.90 -2.24 -31.20
C ARG A 157 -23.06 -1.41 -32.20
N ASN A 158 -22.77 -0.14 -31.87
CA ASN A 158 -21.94 0.71 -32.73
C ASN A 158 -20.48 0.27 -32.75
N MET A 159 -19.90 -0.17 -31.62
CA MET A 159 -18.54 -0.72 -31.62
C MET A 159 -18.47 -2.02 -32.42
N ILE A 160 -19.45 -2.91 -32.28
CA ILE A 160 -19.53 -4.16 -33.05
C ILE A 160 -19.65 -3.87 -34.55
N TYR A 161 -20.36 -2.81 -34.92
CA TYR A 161 -20.45 -2.39 -36.31
C TYR A 161 -19.09 -1.88 -36.82
N HIS A 162 -18.45 -0.97 -36.09
CA HIS A 162 -17.13 -0.44 -36.45
C HIS A 162 -16.01 -1.50 -36.44
N SER A 163 -16.08 -2.51 -35.56
CA SER A 163 -15.10 -3.58 -35.54
C SER A 163 -15.12 -4.37 -36.84
N LYS A 164 -16.31 -4.62 -37.40
CA LYS A 164 -16.47 -5.34 -38.68
C LYS A 164 -15.90 -4.58 -39.87
N GLU A 165 -15.92 -3.24 -39.83
CA GLU A 165 -15.34 -2.40 -40.88
C GLU A 165 -13.80 -2.37 -40.83
N ASN A 166 -13.18 -2.74 -39.70
CA ASN A 166 -11.74 -2.74 -39.53
C ASN A 166 -11.22 -4.14 -39.17
N PRO A 167 -10.61 -4.87 -40.13
CA PRO A 167 -10.11 -6.23 -39.91
C PRO A 167 -9.16 -6.34 -38.70
N ASN A 168 -8.33 -5.33 -38.45
CA ASN A 168 -7.41 -5.35 -37.31
C ASN A 168 -8.14 -5.29 -35.96
N ILE A 169 -9.24 -4.53 -35.88
CA ILE A 169 -10.07 -4.43 -34.67
C ILE A 169 -10.86 -5.72 -34.49
N GLN A 170 -11.43 -6.26 -35.58
CA GLN A 170 -12.16 -7.53 -35.55
C GLN A 170 -11.28 -8.68 -35.03
N THR A 171 -10.09 -8.86 -35.63
CA THR A 171 -9.15 -9.90 -35.20
C THR A 171 -8.72 -9.72 -33.74
N LEU A 172 -8.49 -8.47 -33.30
CA LEU A 172 -8.14 -8.18 -31.92
C LEU A 172 -9.27 -8.59 -30.95
N ILE A 173 -10.53 -8.28 -31.27
CA ILE A 173 -11.67 -8.63 -30.43
C ILE A 173 -11.81 -10.15 -30.35
N GLU A 174 -11.70 -10.87 -31.48
CA GLU A 174 -11.76 -12.33 -31.52
C GLU A 174 -10.64 -12.99 -30.69
N GLU A 175 -9.41 -12.50 -30.82
CA GLU A 175 -8.27 -12.98 -30.01
C GLU A 175 -8.51 -12.75 -28.51
N ILE A 176 -9.04 -11.58 -28.13
CA ILE A 176 -9.41 -11.28 -26.75
C ILE A 176 -10.50 -12.24 -26.26
N GLU A 177 -11.54 -12.49 -27.06
CA GLU A 177 -12.62 -13.39 -26.70
C GLU A 177 -12.14 -14.82 -26.46
N ILE A 178 -11.28 -15.33 -27.35
CA ILE A 178 -10.69 -16.67 -27.24
C ILE A 178 -9.89 -16.78 -25.94
N VAL A 179 -9.05 -15.78 -25.65
CA VAL A 179 -8.26 -15.76 -24.41
C VAL A 179 -9.17 -15.71 -23.19
N LEU A 180 -10.14 -14.79 -23.14
CA LEU A 180 -11.01 -14.67 -21.98
C LEU A 180 -11.83 -15.94 -21.73
N ARG A 181 -12.30 -16.62 -22.79
CA ARG A 181 -13.02 -17.89 -22.69
C ARG A 181 -12.11 -19.02 -22.17
N ASN A 182 -10.92 -19.19 -22.75
CA ASN A 182 -9.99 -20.28 -22.41
C ASN A 182 -9.41 -20.18 -20.99
N HIS A 183 -9.42 -18.98 -20.43
CA HIS A 183 -8.95 -18.71 -19.07
C HIS A 183 -10.09 -18.56 -18.06
N ASN A 184 -11.35 -18.84 -18.45
CA ASN A 184 -12.56 -18.65 -17.64
C ASN A 184 -12.65 -17.24 -17.02
N LEU A 185 -12.16 -16.23 -17.76
CA LEU A 185 -12.17 -14.82 -17.36
C LEU A 185 -13.45 -14.11 -17.79
N LYS A 186 -14.31 -14.80 -18.58
CA LYS A 186 -15.61 -14.31 -19.03
C LYS A 186 -16.67 -14.69 -17.98
N GLY A 187 -16.76 -13.95 -16.88
CA GLY A 187 -17.84 -14.17 -15.88
C GLY A 187 -17.55 -13.73 -14.46
N GLU A 188 -16.30 -13.54 -14.08
CA GLU A 188 -15.91 -13.00 -12.77
C GLU A 188 -15.09 -11.74 -13.00
N THR A 189 -15.74 -10.68 -13.48
CA THR A 189 -15.23 -9.36 -13.11
C THR A 189 -15.25 -9.36 -11.58
N ASN A 190 -14.10 -9.17 -10.94
CA ASN A 190 -13.98 -8.96 -9.50
C ASN A 190 -14.67 -7.62 -9.13
N LEU A 191 -15.98 -7.51 -9.40
CA LEU A 191 -16.81 -6.34 -9.17
C LEU A 191 -17.02 -6.08 -7.69
N VAL A 192 -16.54 -6.97 -6.82
CA VAL A 192 -16.49 -6.78 -5.38
C VAL A 192 -15.11 -7.26 -4.91
N LYS A 193 -14.43 -6.45 -4.10
CA LYS A 193 -13.16 -6.71 -3.37
C LYS A 193 -11.84 -6.24 -3.97
N ARG A 194 -11.82 -5.12 -4.72
CA ARG A 194 -10.69 -4.19 -4.53
C ARG A 194 -11.15 -3.09 -3.59
N VAL A 195 -11.08 -3.40 -2.31
CA VAL A 195 -11.27 -2.43 -1.22
C VAL A 195 -10.27 -1.30 -1.45
N ARG A 196 -10.75 -0.09 -1.17
CA ARG A 196 -10.09 1.19 -1.40
C ARG A 196 -8.64 1.10 -0.93
N ARG A 197 -7.70 1.58 -1.75
CA ARG A 197 -6.48 2.20 -1.21
C ARG A 197 -7.03 3.36 -0.38
N SER A 198 -7.16 3.18 0.93
CA SER A 198 -7.67 4.20 1.83
C SER A 198 -6.90 5.48 1.55
N THR A 199 -7.63 6.52 1.18
CA THR A 199 -7.16 7.88 1.34
C THR A 199 -6.70 7.97 2.78
N ILE A 200 -5.40 8.16 2.99
CA ILE A 200 -4.87 8.54 4.30
C ILE A 200 -5.34 9.98 4.50
N GLU A 201 -6.60 10.14 4.88
CA GLU A 201 -7.07 11.36 5.52
C GLU A 201 -6.57 11.30 6.96
N GLY A 202 -5.47 12.01 7.20
CA GLY A 202 -5.17 12.66 8.48
C GLY A 202 -5.41 11.87 9.77
N SER A 203 -5.04 10.58 9.84
CA SER A 203 -4.97 9.92 11.14
C SER A 203 -3.76 10.45 11.90
N SER A 204 -4.07 11.25 12.93
CA SER A 204 -3.15 11.64 13.99
C SER A 204 -2.31 10.44 14.41
N TRP A 205 -0.99 10.53 14.27
CA TRP A 205 -0.07 9.55 14.81
C TRP A 205 -0.26 9.48 16.32
N THR A 206 -0.95 8.44 16.81
CA THR A 206 -0.89 8.08 18.23
C THR A 206 0.17 7.01 18.41
N THR A 207 1.14 7.28 19.30
CA THR A 207 2.15 6.31 19.71
C THR A 207 1.47 5.05 20.27
N PRO A 208 1.83 3.84 19.78
CA PRO A 208 1.33 2.59 20.35
C PRO A 208 1.72 2.48 21.83
N PRO A 209 0.88 1.85 22.67
CA PRO A 209 1.22 1.64 24.08
C PRO A 209 2.50 0.80 24.19
N HIS A 210 3.34 1.14 25.17
CA HIS A 210 4.60 0.46 25.45
C HIS A 210 4.39 -1.02 25.81
N HIS A 211 4.30 -1.89 24.80
CA HIS A 211 4.53 -3.31 25.00
C HIS A 211 6.02 -3.53 25.16
N ARG A 212 6.41 -3.85 26.39
CA ARG A 212 7.74 -4.28 26.82
C ARG A 212 8.24 -5.38 25.87
N TRP A 213 9.24 -5.06 25.05
CA TRP A 213 9.97 -6.03 24.25
C TRP A 213 10.76 -6.94 25.20
N THR A 214 10.19 -8.10 25.56
CA THR A 214 10.97 -9.17 26.18
C THR A 214 11.61 -10.00 25.06
N LEU A 215 12.92 -9.87 24.89
CA LEU A 215 13.72 -10.81 24.10
C LEU A 215 13.70 -12.19 24.80
N PRO A 216 13.46 -13.30 24.10
CA PRO A 216 13.54 -14.62 24.70
C PRO A 216 15.02 -15.01 24.89
N GLY A 217 15.46 -15.20 26.13
CA GLY A 217 16.73 -15.89 26.41
C GLY A 217 17.67 -15.28 27.44
N TRP A 218 17.19 -14.46 28.38
CA TRP A 218 18.04 -13.99 29.50
C TRP A 218 17.33 -14.14 30.84
N THR A 219 17.87 -15.03 31.68
CA THR A 219 17.54 -15.19 33.10
C THR A 219 18.84 -15.56 33.82
N PRO A 220 18.99 -15.21 35.10
CA PRO A 220 19.57 -13.95 35.57
C PRO A 220 21.08 -14.02 35.79
#